data_AF-A0A2K8ZBH2-F1
#
_entry.id   AF-A0A2K8ZBH2-F1
#
_cell.length_a   1.000
_cell.length_b   1.000
_cell.length_c   1.000
_cell.angle_alpha   90.00
_cell.angle_beta   90.00
_cell.angle_gamma   90.00
#
_symmetry.space_group_name_H-M   'P 1'
#
loop_
_entity.id
_entity.type
_entity.pdbx_description
1 polymer ?
#
loop_
_entity_poly.entity_id
_entity_poly.type
_entity_poly.pdbx_seq_one_letter_code
_entity_poly.pdbx_strand_id
1 'polypeptide(L)'
;MTQQQLQLVKQTWKLLREIEPAVLGDVFYRRLFFKYPALRPMFKGSMESQYQKFVDMLSIIVARLDRPDTVAQEIGLLARSHAGYGVQPSHYADVKEALLWTLERGLGLDWNTDVQQAWIACYDTLTQLMLEQAPLSH
;
A
#
# COMPACT_ATOMS: atom_id res chain seq x y z
N MET A 1 -6.27 9.17 11.22
CA MET A 1 -4.91 8.86 11.71
C MET A 1 -4.40 10.01 12.59
N THR A 2 -3.67 9.73 13.67
CA THR A 2 -3.08 10.76 14.57
C THR A 2 -1.72 11.27 14.06
N GLN A 3 -1.25 12.40 14.59
CA GLN A 3 0.11 12.92 14.28
C GLN A 3 1.21 11.92 14.64
N GLN A 4 1.08 11.22 15.78
CA GLN A 4 2.03 10.18 16.18
C GLN A 4 2.07 9.02 15.17
N GLN A 5 0.90 8.52 14.75
CA GLN A 5 0.82 7.45 13.74
C GLN A 5 1.45 7.89 12.41
N LEU A 6 1.20 9.13 11.98
CA LEU A 6 1.81 9.71 10.78
C LEU A 6 3.33 9.69 10.86
N GLN A 7 3.90 10.12 12.00
CA GLN A 7 5.35 10.14 12.21
C GLN A 7 5.93 8.72 12.19
N LEU A 8 5.28 7.75 12.84
CA LEU A 8 5.73 6.36 12.85
C LEU A 8 5.76 5.76 11.44
N VAL A 9 4.73 6.00 10.62
CA VAL A 9 4.70 5.56 9.22
C VAL A 9 5.84 6.19 8.42
N LYS A 10 6.04 7.50 8.53
CA LYS A 10 7.13 8.20 7.81
C LYS A 10 8.52 7.71 8.23
N GLN A 11 8.75 7.53 9.53
CA GLN A 11 10.03 7.08 10.07
C GLN A 11 10.34 5.64 9.65
N THR A 12 9.38 4.74 9.81
CA THR A 12 9.59 3.32 9.47
C THR A 12 9.64 3.10 7.96
N TRP A 13 8.88 3.84 7.16
CA TRP A 13 9.04 3.82 5.70
C TRP A 13 10.44 4.27 5.28
N LYS A 14 11.03 5.26 5.95
CA LYS A 14 12.39 5.71 5.65
C LYS A 14 13.41 4.58 5.81
N LEU A 15 13.27 3.71 6.81
CA LEU A 15 14.13 2.55 7.01
C LEU A 15 14.01 1.57 5.84
N LEU A 16 12.78 1.31 5.38
CA LEU A 16 12.53 0.40 4.27
C LEU A 16 13.02 0.92 2.91
N ARG A 17 13.21 2.24 2.75
CA ARG A 17 13.76 2.82 1.51
C ARG A 17 15.24 2.51 1.28
N GLU A 18 15.95 2.01 2.29
CA GLU A 18 17.33 1.52 2.13
C GLU A 18 17.36 0.13 1.47
N ILE A 19 16.21 -0.55 1.41
CA ILE A 19 16.05 -1.84 0.71
C ILE A 19 15.77 -1.56 -0.78
N GLU A 20 16.39 -2.35 -1.65
CA GLU A 20 16.11 -2.29 -3.08
C GLU A 20 14.60 -2.50 -3.36
N PRO A 21 13.95 -1.63 -4.16
CA PRO A 21 12.51 -1.74 -4.46
C PRO A 21 12.11 -3.11 -5.01
N ALA A 22 12.98 -3.73 -5.81
CA ALA A 22 12.77 -5.06 -6.37
C ALA A 22 12.63 -6.13 -5.27
N VAL A 23 13.44 -6.04 -4.21
CA VAL A 23 13.40 -6.99 -3.08
C VAL A 23 12.12 -6.80 -2.29
N LEU A 24 11.79 -5.56 -1.92
CA LEU A 24 10.58 -5.27 -1.15
C LEU A 24 9.30 -5.66 -1.93
N GLY A 25 9.26 -5.34 -3.23
CA GLY A 25 8.19 -5.74 -4.12
C GLY A 25 8.07 -7.26 -4.26
N ASP A 26 9.17 -7.97 -4.48
CA ASP A 26 9.17 -9.43 -4.61
C ASP A 26 8.60 -10.11 -3.35
N VAL A 27 9.03 -9.69 -2.16
CA VAL A 27 8.52 -10.21 -0.88
C VAL A 27 7.00 -9.98 -0.77
N PHE A 28 6.53 -8.77 -1.08
CA PHE A 28 5.11 -8.44 -1.07
C PHE A 28 4.29 -9.29 -2.04
N TYR A 29 4.69 -9.35 -3.32
CA TYR A 29 3.93 -10.04 -4.34
C TYR A 29 3.95 -11.56 -4.17
N ARG A 30 5.08 -12.14 -3.72
CA ARG A 30 5.13 -13.56 -3.35
C ARG A 30 4.17 -13.86 -2.21
N ARG A 31 4.13 -13.02 -1.16
CA ARG A 31 3.18 -13.20 -0.06
C ARG A 31 1.74 -13.09 -0.53
N LEU A 32 1.43 -12.07 -1.33
CA LEU A 32 0.10 -11.83 -1.87
C LEU A 32 -0.39 -13.03 -2.70
N PHE A 33 0.41 -13.50 -3.66
CA PHE A 33 -0.01 -14.57 -4.56
C PHE A 33 0.04 -15.96 -3.93
N PHE A 34 0.89 -16.16 -2.91
CA PHE A 34 0.87 -17.39 -2.13
C PHE A 34 -0.47 -17.54 -1.38
N LYS A 35 -0.96 -16.45 -0.76
CA LYS A 35 -2.20 -16.49 0.01
C LYS A 35 -3.46 -16.32 -0.84
N TYR A 36 -3.37 -15.50 -1.89
CA TYR A 36 -4.49 -15.10 -2.75
C TYR A 36 -4.11 -15.29 -4.23
N PRO A 37 -3.95 -16.54 -4.70
CA PRO A 37 -3.49 -16.83 -6.05
C PRO A 37 -4.41 -16.26 -7.15
N ALA A 38 -5.70 -16.09 -6.84
CA ALA A 38 -6.69 -15.50 -7.74
C ALA A 38 -6.40 -14.03 -8.12
N LEU A 39 -5.58 -13.32 -7.34
CA LEU A 39 -5.19 -11.94 -7.64
C LEU A 39 -4.09 -11.85 -8.71
N ARG A 40 -3.30 -12.91 -8.92
CA ARG A 40 -2.17 -12.92 -9.87
C ARG A 40 -2.52 -12.43 -11.28
N PRO A 41 -3.64 -12.83 -11.90
CA PRO A 41 -4.02 -12.38 -13.24
C PRO A 41 -4.38 -10.89 -13.33
N MET A 42 -4.71 -10.25 -12.20
CA MET A 42 -5.01 -8.81 -12.17
C MET A 42 -3.76 -7.94 -12.35
N PHE A 43 -2.58 -8.46 -11.99
CA PHE A 43 -1.29 -7.79 -12.15
C PHE A 43 -0.65 -8.14 -13.50
N LYS A 44 -0.97 -7.34 -14.51
CA LYS A 44 -0.48 -7.49 -15.90
C LYS A 44 0.92 -6.88 -16.09
N GLY A 45 1.72 -7.41 -17.02
CA GLY A 45 3.06 -6.91 -17.32
C GLY A 45 4.18 -7.62 -16.56
N SER A 46 5.41 -7.10 -16.63
CA SER A 46 6.55 -7.67 -15.92
C SER A 46 6.45 -7.40 -14.42
N MET A 47 6.80 -8.40 -13.61
CA MET A 47 6.79 -8.25 -12.15
C MET A 47 7.75 -7.15 -11.68
N GLU A 48 8.90 -7.00 -12.34
CA GLU A 48 9.85 -5.91 -12.06
C GLU A 48 9.19 -4.52 -12.17
N SER A 49 8.41 -4.30 -13.24
CA SER A 49 7.67 -3.03 -13.39
C SER A 49 6.59 -2.85 -12.32
N GLN A 50 5.99 -3.94 -11.83
CA GLN A 50 4.99 -3.90 -10.76
C GLN A 50 5.63 -3.60 -9.41
N TYR A 51 6.82 -4.16 -9.14
CA TYR A 51 7.58 -3.91 -7.91
C TYR A 51 7.92 -2.43 -7.79
N GLN A 52 8.47 -1.85 -8.85
CA GLN A 52 8.82 -0.43 -8.86
C GLN A 52 7.59 0.46 -8.68
N LYS A 53 6.52 0.22 -9.45
CA LYS A 53 5.26 0.99 -9.34
C LYS A 53 4.66 0.94 -7.94
N PHE A 54 4.70 -0.22 -7.30
CA PHE A 54 4.18 -0.39 -5.94
C PHE A 54 4.97 0.44 -4.93
N VAL A 55 6.30 0.35 -4.95
CA VAL A 55 7.17 1.08 -4.02
C VAL A 55 7.12 2.59 -4.26
N ASP A 56 7.06 3.02 -5.52
CA ASP A 56 6.93 4.44 -5.88
C ASP A 56 5.61 5.01 -5.38
N MET A 57 4.51 4.30 -5.61
CA MET A 57 3.18 4.74 -5.19
C MET A 57 3.08 4.83 -3.66
N LEU A 58 3.57 3.83 -2.93
CA LEU A 58 3.65 3.89 -1.47
C LEU A 58 4.53 5.06 -0.99
N SER A 59 5.66 5.29 -1.65
CA SER A 59 6.55 6.40 -1.30
C SER A 59 5.92 7.76 -1.50
N ILE A 60 5.19 7.95 -2.60
CA ILE A 60 4.46 9.19 -2.89
C ILE A 60 3.39 9.43 -1.82
N ILE A 61 2.59 8.39 -1.51
CA ILE A 61 1.54 8.50 -0.50
C ILE A 61 2.13 8.83 0.86
N VAL A 62 3.13 8.07 1.33
CA VAL A 62 3.75 8.28 2.65
C VAL A 62 4.38 9.67 2.74
N ALA A 63 5.04 10.14 1.67
CA ALA A 63 5.64 11.47 1.63
C ALA A 63 4.60 12.60 1.78
N ARG A 64 3.36 12.36 1.36
CA ARG A 64 2.29 13.36 1.32
C ARG A 64 1.20 13.17 2.38
N LEU A 65 1.33 12.21 3.30
CA LEU A 65 0.34 11.95 4.36
C LEU A 65 -0.01 13.19 5.22
N ASP A 66 0.85 14.20 5.27
CA ASP A 66 0.66 15.48 5.96
C ASP A 66 0.09 16.61 5.08
N ARG A 67 -0.23 16.32 3.80
CA ARG A 67 -0.73 17.27 2.80
C ARG A 67 -2.03 16.76 2.16
N PRO A 68 -3.15 16.79 2.91
CA PRO A 68 -4.39 16.12 2.52
C PRO A 68 -4.91 16.53 1.14
N ASP A 69 -4.84 17.81 0.78
CA ASP A 69 -5.34 18.31 -0.51
C ASP A 69 -4.59 17.72 -1.72
N THR A 70 -3.27 17.53 -1.59
CA THR A 70 -2.44 16.96 -2.67
C THR A 70 -2.63 15.45 -2.80
N VAL A 71 -2.90 14.78 -1.68
CA VAL A 71 -3.16 13.33 -1.64
C VAL A 71 -4.50 13.00 -2.28
N ALA A 72 -5.51 13.86 -2.08
CA ALA A 72 -6.85 13.62 -2.62
C ALA A 72 -6.86 13.46 -4.15
N GLN A 73 -6.16 14.32 -4.89
CA GLN A 73 -6.08 14.24 -6.36
C GLN A 73 -5.39 12.96 -6.85
N GLU A 74 -4.29 12.56 -6.20
CA GLU A 74 -3.55 11.34 -6.56
C GLU A 74 -4.36 10.09 -6.24
N ILE A 75 -5.05 10.06 -5.10
CA ILE A 75 -5.97 8.99 -4.75
C ILE A 75 -7.09 8.88 -5.78
N GLY A 76 -7.65 9.98 -6.26
CA GLY A 76 -8.70 9.93 -7.28
C GLY A 76 -8.24 9.31 -8.60
N LEU A 77 -7.02 9.59 -9.04
CA LEU A 77 -6.42 8.95 -10.22
C LEU A 77 -6.18 7.45 -9.97
N LEU A 78 -5.72 7.11 -8.77
CA LEU A 78 -5.48 5.73 -8.38
C LEU A 78 -6.78 4.93 -8.27
N ALA A 79 -7.85 5.52 -7.72
CA ALA A 79 -9.17 4.94 -7.57
C ALA A 79 -9.80 4.61 -8.93
N ARG A 80 -9.73 5.54 -9.89
CA ARG A 80 -10.17 5.28 -11.27
C ARG A 80 -9.40 4.14 -11.93
N SER A 81 -8.08 4.08 -11.70
CA SER A 81 -7.24 2.99 -12.22
C SER A 81 -7.64 1.65 -11.59
N HIS A 82 -7.85 1.60 -10.27
CA HIS A 82 -8.28 0.39 -9.55
C HIS A 82 -9.64 -0.11 -10.00
N ALA A 83 -10.59 0.81 -10.23
CA ALA A 83 -11.88 0.47 -10.81
C ALA A 83 -11.73 -0.11 -12.23
N GLY A 84 -10.88 0.51 -13.07
CA GLY A 84 -10.57 0.01 -14.42
C GLY A 84 -9.89 -1.37 -14.43
N TYR A 85 -9.20 -1.75 -13.35
CA TYR A 85 -8.62 -3.09 -13.16
C TYR A 85 -9.63 -4.11 -12.61
N GLY A 86 -10.83 -3.70 -12.25
CA GLY A 86 -11.85 -4.57 -11.64
C GLY A 86 -11.57 -4.89 -10.17
N VAL A 87 -10.82 -4.04 -9.45
CA VAL A 87 -10.56 -4.21 -8.02
C VAL A 87 -11.88 -4.11 -7.23
N GLN A 88 -12.13 -5.11 -6.38
CA GLN A 88 -13.29 -5.17 -5.50
C GLN A 88 -12.90 -4.78 -4.07
N PRO A 89 -13.88 -4.34 -3.23
CA PRO A 89 -13.62 -4.03 -1.83
C PRO A 89 -12.89 -5.14 -1.05
N SER A 90 -13.19 -6.41 -1.34
CA SER A 90 -12.51 -7.56 -0.71
C SER A 90 -11.01 -7.62 -0.98
N HIS A 91 -10.56 -7.19 -2.17
CA HIS A 91 -9.14 -7.24 -2.54
C HIS A 91 -8.27 -6.29 -1.69
N TYR A 92 -8.84 -5.21 -1.14
CA TYR A 92 -8.11 -4.32 -0.24
C TYR A 92 -7.76 -5.03 1.08
N ALA A 93 -8.62 -5.91 1.59
CA ALA A 93 -8.29 -6.70 2.78
C ALA A 93 -7.12 -7.67 2.52
N ASP A 94 -7.13 -8.33 1.36
CA ASP A 94 -6.08 -9.25 0.93
C ASP A 94 -4.72 -8.55 0.78
N VAL A 95 -4.73 -7.36 0.15
CA VAL A 95 -3.55 -6.51 -0.01
C VAL A 95 -3.06 -5.97 1.33
N LYS A 96 -3.97 -5.53 2.22
CA LYS A 96 -3.62 -5.07 3.58
C LYS A 96 -2.81 -6.12 4.32
N GLU A 97 -3.27 -7.36 4.30
CA GLU A 97 -2.57 -8.44 5.01
C GLU A 97 -1.17 -8.68 4.43
N ALA A 98 -1.05 -8.80 3.11
CA ALA A 98 0.23 -9.02 2.47
C ALA A 98 1.21 -7.85 2.72
N LEU A 99 0.72 -6.61 2.71
CA LEU A 99 1.51 -5.42 3.00
C LEU A 99 2.00 -5.42 4.46
N LEU A 100 1.10 -5.60 5.43
CA LEU A 100 1.48 -5.58 6.85
C LEU A 100 2.49 -6.69 7.18
N TRP A 101 2.30 -7.88 6.61
CA TRP A 101 3.28 -8.96 6.74
C TRP A 101 4.65 -8.59 6.14
N THR A 102 4.65 -7.93 4.98
CA THR A 102 5.89 -7.47 4.33
C THR A 102 6.62 -6.42 5.17
N LEU A 103 5.88 -5.46 5.71
CA LEU A 103 6.42 -4.42 6.59
C LEU A 103 7.00 -5.04 7.87
N GLU A 104 6.30 -5.99 8.49
CA GLU A 104 6.79 -6.72 9.66
C GLU A 104 8.11 -7.45 9.37
N ARG A 105 8.24 -8.11 8.21
CA ARG A 105 9.48 -8.77 7.80
C ARG A 105 10.60 -7.79 7.48
N GLY A 106 10.30 -6.68 6.81
CA GLY A 106 11.28 -5.69 6.40
C GLY A 106 11.80 -4.83 7.57
N LEU A 107 10.95 -4.52 8.55
CA LEU A 107 11.31 -3.70 9.71
C LEU A 107 11.95 -4.50 10.84
N GLY A 108 11.70 -5.81 10.93
CA GLY A 108 12.33 -6.67 11.91
C GLY A 108 12.15 -6.15 13.34
N LEU A 109 13.24 -5.74 14.00
CA LEU A 109 13.21 -5.25 15.38
C LEU A 109 12.50 -3.90 15.54
N ASP A 110 12.39 -3.12 14.46
CA ASP A 110 11.65 -1.85 14.46
C ASP A 110 10.13 -2.05 14.37
N TRP A 111 9.66 -3.29 14.15
CA TRP A 111 8.23 -3.62 14.15
C TRP A 111 7.73 -3.86 15.57
N ASN A 112 6.85 -2.96 16.04
CA ASN A 112 6.16 -3.08 17.33
C ASN A 112 4.67 -2.74 17.17
N THR A 113 3.90 -2.89 18.26
CA THR A 113 2.45 -2.64 18.27
C THR A 113 2.09 -1.25 17.76
N ASP A 114 2.81 -0.20 18.15
CA ASP A 114 2.50 1.17 17.74
C ASP A 114 2.73 1.36 16.24
N VAL A 115 3.83 0.81 15.71
CA VAL A 115 4.13 0.82 14.27
C VAL A 115 3.07 0.05 13.49
N GLN A 116 2.68 -1.13 13.96
CA GLN A 116 1.61 -1.92 13.33
C GLN A 116 0.29 -1.14 13.28
N GLN A 117 -0.12 -0.54 14.41
CA GLN A 117 -1.36 0.24 14.46
C GLN A 117 -1.29 1.49 13.58
N ALA A 118 -0.12 2.12 13.48
CA ALA A 118 0.09 3.25 12.59
C ALA A 118 -0.07 2.87 11.12
N TRP A 119 0.52 1.75 10.69
CA TRP A 119 0.37 1.24 9.32
C TRP A 119 -1.04 0.75 9.00
N ILE A 120 -1.72 0.11 9.96
CA ILE A 120 -3.15 -0.24 9.83
C ILE A 120 -3.99 1.02 9.60
N ALA A 121 -3.84 2.04 10.45
CA ALA A 121 -4.59 3.29 10.34
C ALA A 121 -4.30 4.02 9.02
N CYS A 122 -3.04 4.02 8.57
CA CYS A 122 -2.64 4.59 7.29
C CYS A 122 -3.32 3.86 6.13
N TYR A 123 -3.21 2.53 6.07
CA TYR A 123 -3.80 1.73 5.01
C TYR A 123 -5.32 1.88 4.94
N ASP A 124 -5.99 1.88 6.09
CA ASP A 124 -7.45 2.00 6.17
C ASP A 124 -7.92 3.38 5.72
N THR A 125 -7.19 4.44 6.10
CA THR A 125 -7.49 5.80 5.64
C THR A 125 -7.38 5.89 4.11
N LEU A 126 -6.33 5.33 3.53
CA LEU A 126 -6.13 5.34 2.07
C LEU A 126 -7.18 4.50 1.35
N THR A 127 -7.51 3.32 1.88
CA THR A 127 -8.54 2.44 1.32
C THR A 127 -9.90 3.11 1.35
N GLN A 128 -10.25 3.79 2.45
CA GLN A 128 -11.48 4.54 2.54
C GLN A 128 -11.55 5.62 1.46
N LEU A 129 -10.50 6.44 1.32
CA LEU A 129 -10.45 7.48 0.29
C LEU A 129 -10.51 6.92 -1.14
N MET A 130 -9.89 5.76 -1.38
CA MET A 130 -9.95 5.04 -2.67
C MET A 130 -11.37 4.57 -2.99
N LEU A 131 -12.09 4.04 -2.00
CA LEU A 131 -13.47 3.58 -2.15
C LEU A 131 -14.43 4.76 -2.34
N GLU A 132 -14.24 5.86 -1.62
CA GLU A 132 -15.04 7.09 -1.75
C GLU A 132 -14.88 7.75 -3.12
N GLN A 133 -13.69 7.66 -3.71
CA GLN A 133 -13.38 8.24 -5.03
C GLN A 133 -13.50 7.25 -6.19
N ALA A 134 -13.88 6.00 -5.92
CA ALA A 134 -14.12 5.02 -6.96
C ALA A 134 -15.34 5.45 -7.80
N PRO A 135 -15.25 5.44 -9.15
CA PRO A 135 -16.42 5.69 -9.97
C PRO A 135 -17.50 4.64 -9.66
N LEU A 136 -18.76 5.08 -9.57
CA LEU A 136 -19.90 4.17 -9.39
C LEU A 136 -19.89 3.13 -10.51
N SER A 137 -19.84 1.86 -10.13
CA SER A 137 -20.00 0.74 -11.06
C SER A 137 -21.41 0.81 -11.65
N HIS A 138 -21.53 1.08 -12.95
CA HIS A 138 -22.78 0.96 -13.71
C HIS A 138 -23.10 -0.49 -14.04
#